data_AF-A0A161SL97-F1
#
_entry.id   AF-A0A161SL97-F1
#
_cell.length_a   1.000
_cell.length_b   1.000
_cell.length_c   1.000
_cell.angle_alpha   90.00
_cell.angle_beta   90.00
_cell.angle_gamma   90.00
#
_symmetry.space_group_name_H-M   'P 1'
#
loop_
_entity.id
_entity.type
_entity.pdbx_description
1 polymer ?
#
loop_
_entity_poly.entity_id
_entity_poly.type
_entity_poly.pdbx_seq_one_letter_code
_entity_poly.pdbx_strand_id
1 'polypeptide(L)'
;MVTRRDPVQATFDEFGAKLGLEKRARTWYRRSPGMVGILNLQKSQWGAQYYVNVAFWFTALGAEEFPNEREAHVRSRLDAVLGQADAAELTALLDLDAPIREADRVTELLRVLGGELAPLFEKFTSVAAFRSPAGRELLMRALVRREAQPLVLADA
;
A
#
# COMPACT_ATOMS: atom_id res chain seq x y z
N MET A 1 10.51 -25.91 17.16
CA MET A 1 10.96 -25.40 15.85
C MET A 1 10.67 -23.90 15.82
N VAL A 2 11.71 -23.06 15.77
CA VAL A 2 11.51 -21.61 15.54
C VAL A 2 11.20 -21.47 14.06
N THR A 3 9.95 -21.16 13.73
CA THR A 3 9.56 -20.87 12.34
C THR A 3 10.37 -19.66 11.88
N ARG A 4 11.26 -19.83 10.91
CA ARG A 4 12.01 -18.71 10.30
C ARG A 4 10.99 -17.67 9.84
N ARG A 5 11.11 -16.44 10.34
CA ARG A 5 10.20 -15.35 9.96
C ARG A 5 10.40 -15.06 8.48
N ASP A 6 9.31 -15.04 7.72
CA ASP A 6 9.31 -14.68 6.30
C ASP A 6 9.96 -13.29 6.11
N PRO A 7 11.04 -13.18 5.30
CA PRO A 7 11.79 -11.93 5.20
C PRO A 7 10.96 -10.80 4.59
N VAL A 8 10.03 -11.10 3.65
CA VAL A 8 9.16 -10.09 3.05
C VAL A 8 8.19 -9.54 4.09
N GLN A 9 7.55 -10.42 4.86
CA GLN A 9 6.65 -10.00 5.93
C GLN A 9 7.38 -9.23 7.04
N ALA A 10 8.58 -9.67 7.42
CA ALA A 10 9.39 -9.00 8.43
C ALA A 10 9.79 -7.59 7.99
N THR A 11 10.27 -7.44 6.74
CA THR A 11 10.64 -6.15 6.16
C THR A 11 9.44 -5.21 6.02
N PHE A 12 8.31 -5.71 5.53
CA PHE A 12 7.09 -4.91 5.42
C PHE A 12 6.58 -4.44 6.80
N ASP A 13 6.69 -5.30 7.82
CA ASP A 13 6.36 -4.94 9.19
C ASP A 13 7.30 -3.87 9.76
N GLU A 14 8.61 -4.00 9.52
CA GLU A 14 9.61 -3.02 9.94
C GLU A 14 9.35 -1.66 9.28
N PHE A 15 9.06 -1.66 7.98
CA PHE A 15 8.70 -0.45 7.24
C PHE A 15 7.47 0.23 7.84
N GLY A 16 6.38 -0.51 8.06
CA GLY A 16 5.15 0.04 8.64
C GLY A 16 5.37 0.62 10.04
N ALA A 17 6.17 -0.06 10.87
CA ALA A 17 6.53 0.44 12.19
C ALA A 17 7.34 1.74 12.13
N LYS A 18 8.34 1.82 11.23
CA LYS A 18 9.17 3.02 11.04
C LYS A 18 8.36 4.22 10.54
N LEU A 19 7.32 3.99 9.75
CA LEU A 19 6.41 5.04 9.28
C LEU A 19 5.35 5.44 10.34
N GLY A 20 5.41 4.88 11.54
CA GLY A 20 4.48 5.19 12.64
C GLY A 20 3.06 4.70 12.39
N LEU A 21 2.89 3.70 11.52
CA LEU A 21 1.58 3.14 11.22
C LEU A 21 1.08 2.25 12.36
N GLU A 22 -0.24 2.12 12.45
CA GLU A 22 -0.86 1.22 13.40
C GLU A 22 -1.11 -0.15 12.77
N LYS A 23 -0.58 -1.22 13.38
CA LYS A 23 -0.77 -2.59 12.89
C LYS A 23 -2.05 -3.21 13.43
N ARG A 24 -2.80 -3.89 12.55
CA ARG A 24 -3.82 -4.89 12.90
C ARG A 24 -3.66 -6.12 12.01
N ALA A 25 -3.38 -7.27 12.62
CA ALA A 25 -3.07 -8.51 11.92
C ALA A 25 -1.99 -8.32 10.83
N ARG A 26 -2.34 -8.43 9.54
CA ARG A 26 -1.41 -8.29 8.40
C ARG A 26 -1.52 -6.94 7.67
N THR A 27 -2.24 -6.00 8.28
CA THR A 27 -2.56 -4.71 7.68
C THR A 27 -2.04 -3.59 8.57
N TRP A 28 -1.51 -2.54 7.94
CA TRP A 28 -1.08 -1.32 8.59
C TRP A 28 -2.00 -0.17 8.20
N TYR A 29 -2.27 0.70 9.16
CA TYR A 29 -3.24 1.77 9.05
C TYR A 29 -2.60 3.09 9.40
N ARG A 30 -3.00 4.13 8.67
CA ARG A 30 -2.74 5.53 9.03
C ARG A 30 -4.03 6.30 9.09
N ARG A 31 -4.27 7.00 10.18
CA ARG A 31 -5.39 7.92 10.28
C ARG A 31 -4.97 9.29 9.79
N SER A 32 -5.85 9.94 9.06
CA SER A 32 -5.67 11.34 8.67
C SER A 32 -7.04 12.02 8.63
N PRO A 33 -7.12 13.36 8.65
CA PRO A 33 -8.40 14.05 8.63
C PRO A 33 -9.28 13.61 7.44
N GLY A 34 -10.43 13.00 7.75
CA GLY A 34 -11.41 12.55 6.76
C GLY A 34 -11.12 11.20 6.09
N MET A 35 -10.06 10.48 6.48
CA MET A 35 -9.66 9.24 5.80
C MET A 35 -8.78 8.29 6.63
N VAL A 36 -8.74 7.03 6.21
CA VAL A 36 -7.79 6.03 6.71
C VAL A 36 -7.01 5.47 5.54
N GLY A 37 -5.68 5.63 5.55
CA GLY A 37 -4.77 4.96 4.63
C GLY A 37 -4.47 3.54 5.11
N ILE A 38 -4.40 2.59 4.19
CA ILE A 38 -4.31 1.16 4.46
C ILE A 38 -3.17 0.57 3.62
N LEU A 39 -2.28 -0.18 4.26
CA LEU A 39 -1.27 -1.02 3.61
C LEU A 39 -1.51 -2.47 3.99
N ASN A 40 -1.67 -3.33 3.00
CA ASN A 40 -1.87 -4.76 3.24
C ASN A 40 -0.87 -5.58 2.44
N LEU A 41 -0.19 -6.52 3.11
CA LEU A 41 0.66 -7.50 2.45
C LEU A 41 -0.14 -8.79 2.21
N GLN A 42 -0.44 -9.04 0.94
CA GLN A 42 -1.23 -10.18 0.51
C GLN A 42 -0.32 -11.26 -0.10
N LYS A 43 -0.35 -12.47 0.46
CA LYS A 43 0.30 -13.63 -0.18
C LYS A 43 -0.56 -14.13 -1.34
N SER A 44 0.07 -14.48 -2.47
CA SER A 44 -0.58 -15.19 -3.56
C SER A 44 -1.10 -16.55 -3.10
N GLN A 45 -2.24 -16.97 -3.66
CA GLN A 45 -2.77 -18.32 -3.44
C GLN A 45 -2.17 -19.36 -4.41
N TRP A 46 -1.43 -18.90 -5.43
CA TRP A 46 -0.91 -19.75 -6.51
C TRP A 46 0.62 -19.92 -6.48
N GLY A 47 1.32 -19.29 -5.54
CA GLY A 47 2.78 -19.35 -5.48
C GLY A 47 3.37 -18.58 -4.31
N ALA A 48 4.69 -18.44 -4.30
CA ALA A 48 5.43 -17.79 -3.21
C ALA A 48 5.51 -16.25 -3.33
N GLN A 49 4.76 -15.67 -4.28
CA GLN A 49 4.64 -14.23 -4.53
C GLN A 49 3.84 -13.50 -3.46
N TYR A 50 4.28 -12.28 -3.12
CA TYR A 50 3.51 -11.30 -2.37
C TYR A 50 3.04 -10.13 -3.25
N TYR A 51 1.97 -9.48 -2.81
CA TYR A 51 1.50 -8.19 -3.32
C TYR A 51 1.38 -7.20 -2.18
N VAL A 52 1.78 -5.95 -2.44
CA VAL A 52 1.51 -4.82 -1.55
C VAL A 52 0.31 -4.07 -2.07
N ASN A 53 -0.79 -4.12 -1.32
CA ASN A 53 -1.98 -3.34 -1.62
C ASN A 53 -1.94 -2.02 -0.86
N VAL A 54 -2.33 -0.95 -1.55
CA VAL A 54 -2.47 0.40 -0.99
C VAL A 54 -3.91 0.83 -1.17
N ALA A 55 -4.55 1.26 -0.09
CA ALA A 55 -5.95 1.65 -0.14
C ALA A 55 -6.29 2.82 0.78
N PHE A 56 -7.40 3.46 0.50
CA PHE A 56 -7.88 4.63 1.22
C PHE A 56 -9.38 4.50 1.47
N TRP A 57 -9.71 4.56 2.75
CA TRP A 57 -11.07 4.68 3.25
C TRP A 57 -11.38 6.16 3.52
N PHE A 58 -12.61 6.56 3.27
CA PHE A 58 -13.07 7.95 3.42
C PHE A 58 -14.12 7.96 4.51
N THR A 59 -13.85 8.67 5.60
CA THR A 59 -14.71 8.59 6.79
C THR A 59 -16.06 9.27 6.61
N ALA A 60 -16.21 10.07 5.53
CA ALA A 60 -17.49 10.63 5.12
C ALA A 60 -18.46 9.57 4.54
N LEU A 61 -17.94 8.41 4.10
CA LEU A 61 -18.71 7.33 3.50
C LEU A 61 -18.88 6.11 4.43
N GLY A 62 -18.17 6.09 5.56
CA GLY A 62 -18.44 5.17 6.67
C GLY A 62 -17.45 5.34 7.84
N ALA A 63 -17.79 4.79 9.00
CA ALA A 63 -17.18 5.14 10.29
C ALA A 63 -16.13 4.12 10.79
N GLU A 64 -15.76 3.15 9.95
CA GLU A 64 -14.87 2.06 10.28
C GLU A 64 -13.46 2.57 10.61
N GLU A 65 -12.98 2.17 11.78
CA GLU A 65 -11.65 2.54 12.28
C GLU A 65 -10.54 1.71 11.60
N PHE A 66 -10.83 0.43 11.35
CA PHE A 66 -9.94 -0.54 10.71
C PHE A 66 -10.65 -1.21 9.53
N PRO A 67 -10.99 -0.44 8.48
CA PRO A 67 -11.72 -0.96 7.33
C PRO A 67 -10.94 -2.09 6.65
N ASN A 68 -11.66 -3.03 6.04
CA ASN A 68 -11.04 -4.04 5.20
C ASN A 68 -10.47 -3.36 3.95
N GLU A 69 -9.22 -3.68 3.58
CA GLU A 69 -8.59 -3.16 2.35
C GLU A 69 -9.49 -3.38 1.13
N ARG A 70 -10.16 -4.54 1.04
CA ARG A 70 -11.01 -4.88 -0.10
C ARG A 70 -12.26 -4.02 -0.22
N GLU A 71 -12.65 -3.42 0.90
CA GLU A 71 -13.83 -2.57 1.02
C GLU A 71 -13.52 -1.09 0.88
N ALA A 72 -12.23 -0.73 0.83
CA ALA A 72 -11.79 0.63 0.65
C ALA A 72 -12.35 1.30 -0.61
N HIS A 73 -12.53 2.61 -0.51
CA HIS A 73 -13.11 3.46 -1.54
C HIS A 73 -12.17 3.70 -2.72
N VAL A 74 -10.88 3.82 -2.45
CA VAL A 74 -9.81 3.88 -3.46
C VAL A 74 -8.80 2.80 -3.12
N ARG A 75 -8.40 2.00 -4.12
CA ARG A 75 -7.48 0.90 -3.89
C ARG A 75 -6.67 0.58 -5.13
N SER A 76 -5.38 0.32 -4.95
CA SER A 76 -4.51 -0.18 -5.99
C SER A 76 -3.50 -1.17 -5.42
N ARG A 77 -2.81 -1.89 -6.31
CA ARG A 77 -1.57 -2.56 -5.95
C ARG A 77 -0.43 -1.56 -6.14
N LEU A 78 0.58 -1.65 -5.28
CA LEU A 78 1.69 -0.70 -5.32
C LEU A 78 2.40 -0.73 -6.68
N ASP A 79 2.71 -1.90 -7.21
CA ASP A 79 3.33 -2.08 -8.54
C ASP A 79 2.56 -1.38 -9.68
N ALA A 80 1.24 -1.31 -9.62
CA ALA A 80 0.42 -0.63 -10.64
C ALA A 80 0.60 0.89 -10.64
N VAL A 81 1.03 1.48 -9.52
CA VAL A 81 1.17 2.94 -9.34
C VAL A 81 2.62 3.41 -9.40
N LEU A 82 3.58 2.49 -9.54
CA LEU A 82 5.00 2.82 -9.71
C LEU A 82 5.37 3.01 -11.18
N GLY A 83 6.56 3.60 -11.39
CA GLY A 83 7.25 3.53 -12.68
C GLY A 83 7.62 2.10 -13.04
N GLN A 84 7.78 1.82 -14.35
CA GLN A 84 7.99 0.45 -14.84
C GLN A 84 9.21 -0.25 -14.21
N ALA A 85 10.31 0.50 -13.99
CA ALA A 85 11.52 -0.05 -13.40
C ALA A 85 11.28 -0.47 -11.93
N ASP A 86 10.73 0.43 -11.11
CA ASP A 86 10.47 0.16 -9.69
C ASP A 86 9.37 -0.90 -9.50
N ALA A 87 8.38 -0.96 -10.40
CA ALA A 87 7.37 -2.01 -10.39
C ALA A 87 7.97 -3.41 -10.64
N ALA A 88 8.89 -3.52 -11.61
CA ALA A 88 9.57 -4.77 -11.92
C ALA A 88 10.49 -5.20 -10.76
N GLU A 89 11.23 -4.26 -10.19
CA GLU A 89 12.08 -4.50 -9.02
C GLU A 89 11.26 -4.95 -7.81
N LEU A 90 10.19 -4.22 -7.48
CA LEU A 90 9.29 -4.57 -6.38
C LEU A 90 8.72 -5.99 -6.56
N THR A 91 8.30 -6.33 -7.78
CA THR A 91 7.74 -7.66 -8.08
C THR A 91 8.74 -8.77 -7.76
N ALA A 92 10.00 -8.61 -8.19
CA ALA A 92 11.06 -9.58 -7.91
C ALA A 92 11.39 -9.68 -6.41
N LEU A 93 11.42 -8.54 -5.71
CA LEU A 93 11.68 -8.49 -4.26
C LEU A 93 10.55 -9.11 -3.43
N LEU A 94 9.33 -9.15 -3.97
CA LEU A 94 8.17 -9.78 -3.35
C LEU A 94 8.00 -11.27 -3.72
N ASP A 95 8.78 -11.79 -4.67
CA ASP A 95 8.79 -13.20 -5.05
C ASP A 95 9.82 -13.99 -4.24
N LEU A 96 9.37 -14.86 -3.33
CA LEU A 96 10.28 -15.69 -2.53
C LEU A 96 11.03 -16.74 -3.36
N ASP A 97 10.56 -17.09 -4.56
CA ASP A 97 11.23 -18.05 -5.45
C ASP A 97 12.31 -17.37 -6.32
N ALA A 98 12.33 -16.03 -6.38
CA ALA A 98 13.39 -15.30 -7.05
C ALA A 98 14.75 -15.54 -6.36
N PRO A 99 15.84 -15.73 -7.13
CA PRO A 99 17.17 -16.08 -6.61
C PRO A 99 17.91 -14.87 -6.00
N ILE A 100 17.27 -14.20 -5.03
CA ILE A 100 17.78 -13.03 -4.32
C ILE A 100 18.21 -13.46 -2.92
N ARG A 101 19.43 -13.10 -2.51
CA ARG A 101 19.90 -13.37 -1.14
C ARG A 101 19.00 -12.64 -0.15
N GLU A 102 18.67 -13.29 0.96
CA GLU A 102 17.75 -12.73 1.98
C GLU A 102 18.19 -11.33 2.46
N ALA A 103 19.48 -11.13 2.73
CA ALA A 103 20.01 -9.83 3.15
C ALA A 103 19.80 -8.73 2.10
N ASP A 104 19.98 -9.06 0.81
CA ASP A 104 19.77 -8.10 -0.29
C ASP A 104 18.28 -7.81 -0.45
N ARG A 105 17.43 -8.84 -0.35
CA ARG A 105 15.97 -8.69 -0.41
C ARG A 105 15.48 -7.73 0.67
N VAL A 106 15.96 -7.87 1.90
CA VAL A 106 15.58 -6.99 3.03
C VAL A 106 16.02 -5.55 2.74
N THR A 107 17.28 -5.33 2.37
CA THR A 107 17.83 -4.00 2.10
C THR A 107 17.10 -3.30 0.95
N GLU A 108 16.96 -3.98 -0.19
CA GLU A 108 16.35 -3.39 -1.37
C GLU A 108 14.83 -3.21 -1.23
N LEU A 109 14.14 -4.13 -0.55
CA LEU A 109 12.72 -3.95 -0.28
C LEU A 109 12.47 -2.75 0.65
N LEU A 110 13.30 -2.55 1.68
CA LEU A 110 13.23 -1.33 2.49
C LEU A 110 13.50 -0.08 1.66
N ARG A 111 14.46 -0.12 0.74
CA ARG A 111 14.77 1.00 -0.15
C ARG A 111 13.58 1.35 -1.05
N VAL A 112 12.99 0.36 -1.72
CA VAL A 112 11.84 0.58 -2.62
C VAL A 112 10.62 1.06 -1.83
N LEU A 113 10.28 0.42 -0.72
CA LEU A 113 9.15 0.86 0.12
C LEU A 113 9.40 2.28 0.68
N GLY A 114 10.61 2.58 1.11
CA GLY A 114 11.00 3.92 1.60
C GLY A 114 10.95 5.00 0.52
N GLY A 115 11.43 4.68 -0.69
CA GLY A 115 11.47 5.62 -1.81
C GLY A 115 10.10 5.89 -2.42
N GLU A 116 9.23 4.88 -2.49
CA GLU A 116 7.96 4.99 -3.21
C GLU A 116 6.75 5.12 -2.28
N LEU A 117 6.66 4.26 -1.26
CA LEU A 117 5.45 4.13 -0.45
C LEU A 117 5.34 5.21 0.63
N ALA A 118 6.47 5.62 1.23
CA ALA A 118 6.46 6.69 2.21
C ALA A 118 6.02 8.05 1.60
N PRO A 119 6.56 8.50 0.45
CA PRO A 119 6.10 9.76 -0.17
C PRO A 119 4.64 9.70 -0.63
N LEU A 120 4.17 8.53 -1.09
CA LEU A 120 2.77 8.34 -1.43
C LEU A 120 1.90 8.60 -0.21
N PHE A 121 2.24 8.01 0.94
CA PHE A 121 1.52 8.27 2.18
C PHE A 121 1.63 9.75 2.57
N GLU A 122 2.80 10.36 2.59
CA GLU A 122 2.94 11.78 2.96
C GLU A 122 2.07 12.73 2.11
N LYS A 123 1.91 12.45 0.81
CA LYS A 123 1.06 13.23 -0.10
C LYS A 123 -0.43 13.05 0.19
N PHE A 124 -0.89 11.81 0.39
CA PHE A 124 -2.30 11.50 0.57
C PHE A 124 -2.67 11.51 2.05
N THR A 125 -2.88 12.68 2.62
CA THR A 125 -3.30 12.88 4.03
C THR A 125 -4.71 13.47 4.18
N SER A 126 -5.38 13.76 3.07
CA SER A 126 -6.77 14.23 3.06
C SER A 126 -7.48 13.81 1.77
N VAL A 127 -8.82 13.83 1.78
CA VAL A 127 -9.64 13.57 0.59
C VAL A 127 -9.31 14.56 -0.54
N ALA A 128 -9.00 15.82 -0.21
CA ALA A 128 -8.64 16.84 -1.19
C ALA A 128 -7.35 16.53 -1.96
N ALA A 129 -6.41 15.79 -1.35
CA ALA A 129 -5.15 15.41 -2.02
C ALA A 129 -5.38 14.58 -3.29
N PHE A 130 -6.48 13.82 -3.36
CA PHE A 130 -6.87 13.04 -4.53
C PHE A 130 -7.25 13.88 -5.75
N ARG A 131 -7.58 15.17 -5.55
CA ARG A 131 -7.91 16.09 -6.64
C ARG A 131 -6.68 16.75 -7.27
N SER A 132 -5.50 16.61 -6.66
CA SER A 132 -4.23 17.11 -7.19
C SER A 132 -3.78 16.30 -8.43
N PRO A 133 -2.83 16.79 -9.25
CA PRO A 133 -2.27 16.03 -10.38
C PRO A 133 -1.77 14.64 -9.98
N ALA A 134 -1.03 14.53 -8.86
CA ALA A 134 -0.56 13.24 -8.33
C ALA A 134 -1.72 12.34 -7.89
N GLY A 135 -2.78 12.93 -7.32
CA GLY A 135 -4.01 12.22 -7.00
C GLY A 135 -4.72 11.67 -8.22
N ARG A 136 -4.82 12.44 -9.29
CA ARG A 136 -5.40 11.99 -10.57
C ARG A 136 -4.58 10.86 -11.18
N GLU A 137 -3.26 10.94 -11.14
CA GLU A 137 -2.37 9.85 -11.59
C GLU A 137 -2.60 8.55 -10.83
N LEU A 138 -2.69 8.63 -9.49
CA LEU A 138 -3.03 7.48 -8.65
C LEU A 138 -4.40 6.90 -9.04
N LEU A 139 -5.42 7.75 -9.17
CA LEU A 139 -6.80 7.33 -9.45
C LEU A 139 -6.94 6.64 -10.82
N MET A 140 -6.16 7.02 -11.83
CA MET A 140 -6.14 6.33 -13.13
C MET A 140 -5.68 4.87 -13.03
N ARG A 141 -4.91 4.54 -11.99
CA ARG A 141 -4.32 3.23 -11.75
C ARG A 141 -4.97 2.53 -10.55
N ALA A 142 -6.06 3.08 -10.03
CA ALA A 142 -6.76 2.57 -8.86
C ALA A 142 -8.19 2.15 -9.21
N LEU A 143 -8.69 1.15 -8.48
CA LEU A 143 -10.11 0.91 -8.37
C LEU A 143 -10.72 2.00 -7.49
N VAL A 144 -11.70 2.72 -8.02
CA VAL A 144 -12.48 3.73 -7.30
C VAL A 144 -13.93 3.28 -7.20
N ARG A 145 -14.41 3.06 -5.98
CA ARG A 145 -15.81 2.70 -5.74
C ARG A 145 -16.75 3.84 -6.14
N ARG A 146 -17.95 3.49 -6.59
CA ARG A 146 -18.90 4.44 -7.18
C ARG A 146 -19.26 5.58 -6.22
N GLU A 147 -19.51 5.25 -4.96
CA GLU A 147 -19.83 6.19 -3.87
C GLU A 147 -18.70 7.17 -3.59
N ALA A 148 -17.46 6.83 -3.92
CA ALA A 148 -16.28 7.65 -3.70
C ALA A 148 -16.00 8.63 -4.85
N GLN A 149 -16.51 8.34 -6.05
CA GLN A 149 -16.27 9.16 -7.24
C GLN A 149 -16.63 10.64 -7.04
N PRO A 150 -17.77 11.03 -6.44
CA PRO A 150 -18.09 12.43 -6.22
C PRO A 150 -17.09 13.16 -5.31
N LEU A 151 -16.41 12.44 -4.41
CA LEU A 151 -15.44 13.03 -3.50
C LEU A 151 -14.10 13.34 -4.18
N VAL A 152 -13.66 12.47 -5.10
CA VAL A 152 -12.29 12.52 -5.64
C VAL A 152 -12.21 12.79 -7.13
N LEU A 153 -13.29 12.57 -7.88
CA LEU A 153 -13.32 12.78 -9.32
C LEU A 153 -13.99 14.07 -9.76
N ALA A 154 -14.82 14.69 -8.91
CA ALA A 154 -15.44 15.98 -9.23
C ALA A 154 -14.39 17.02 -9.60
N ASP A 155 -14.69 17.83 -10.60
CA ASP A 155 -13.88 19.00 -10.94
C ASP A 155 -13.92 19.98 -9.76
N ALA A 156 -12.76 20.53 -9.41
CA ALA A 156 -12.62 21.51 -8.35
C ALA A 156 -13.15 22.88 -8.79
#